data_AF-A0A9Q1M8A9-F1
#
_entry.id   AF-A0A9Q1M8A9-F1
#
_cell.length_a   1.000
_cell.length_b   1.000
_cell.length_c   1.000
_cell.angle_alpha   90.00
_cell.angle_beta   90.00
_cell.angle_gamma   90.00
#
_symmetry.space_group_name_H-M   'P 1'
#
loop_
_entity.id
_entity.type
_entity.pdbx_description
1 polymer ?
#
loop_
_entity_poly.entity_id
_entity_poly.type
_entity_poly.pdbx_seq_one_letter_code
_entity_poly.pdbx_strand_id
1 'polypeptide(L)'
;MSLTSHNFTRRTGLILVPTSFILLSSQSANAFDFRITVPDQTLEEAENGIQRHALSLLQVKELLEEESWKEAQKALRKSSALLKQDIYTIIQAKPARDKDVPRVWECYDNIVLELNNLLSRLR
;
A
#
# COMPACT_ATOMS: atom_id res chain seq x y z
N MET A 1 65.48 31.40 -33.59
CA MET A 1 64.08 31.67 -33.95
C MET A 1 63.19 31.30 -32.78
N SER A 2 62.27 32.20 -32.46
CA SER A 2 61.25 32.22 -31.40
C SER A 2 60.48 30.87 -31.25
N LEU A 3 59.92 30.44 -30.11
CA LEU A 3 59.01 31.12 -29.19
C LEU A 3 58.99 30.47 -27.79
N THR A 4 58.73 31.31 -26.80
CA THR A 4 58.35 31.03 -25.41
C THR A 4 57.13 30.10 -25.28
N SER A 5 57.11 29.25 -24.25
CA SER A 5 55.89 28.58 -23.78
C SER A 5 55.79 28.66 -22.26
N HIS A 6 54.60 29.04 -21.82
CA HIS A 6 54.22 29.56 -20.52
C HIS A 6 54.25 28.54 -19.37
N ASN A 7 54.64 29.02 -18.19
CA ASN A 7 54.26 28.43 -16.92
C ASN A 7 52.75 28.63 -16.70
N PHE A 8 52.00 27.55 -16.49
CA PHE A 8 50.73 27.63 -15.78
C PHE A 8 50.48 26.35 -14.97
N THR A 9 50.80 26.47 -13.69
CA THR A 9 50.43 25.59 -12.58
C THR A 9 48.97 25.17 -12.65
N ARG A 10 48.70 23.94 -13.08
CA ARG A 10 47.38 23.33 -12.90
C ARG A 10 47.26 22.81 -11.47
N ARG A 11 46.67 23.67 -10.63
CA ARG A 11 46.15 23.36 -9.31
C ARG A 11 45.32 22.08 -9.35
N THR A 12 45.72 21.14 -8.51
CA THR A 12 44.94 20.01 -8.00
C THR A 12 43.60 20.51 -7.46
N GLY A 13 42.56 20.40 -8.28
CA GLY A 13 41.17 20.52 -7.84
C GLY A 13 40.69 19.17 -7.34
N LEU A 14 40.76 18.96 -6.03
CA LEU A 14 40.12 17.84 -5.34
C LEU A 14 38.60 18.08 -5.42
N ILE A 15 37.94 17.55 -6.45
CA ILE A 15 36.49 17.55 -6.51
C ILE A 15 36.04 16.48 -5.52
N LEU A 16 35.77 16.92 -4.29
CA LEU A 16 34.95 16.16 -3.36
C LEU A 16 33.55 16.11 -3.98
N VAL A 17 33.30 15.10 -4.80
CA VAL A 17 31.93 14.75 -5.18
C VAL A 17 31.28 14.31 -3.87
N PRO A 18 30.30 15.04 -3.31
CA PRO A 18 29.43 14.39 -2.36
C PRO A 18 28.75 13.29 -3.18
N THR A 19 29.19 12.05 -3.02
CA THR A 19 28.35 10.91 -3.33
C THR A 19 27.14 11.08 -2.44
N SER A 20 26.14 11.79 -2.95
CA SER A 20 24.77 11.66 -2.53
C SER A 20 24.46 10.19 -2.74
N PHE A 21 24.75 9.39 -1.72
CA PHE A 21 24.02 8.18 -1.46
C PHE A 21 22.59 8.67 -1.28
N ILE A 22 21.85 8.79 -2.38
CA ILE A 22 20.42 8.58 -2.34
C ILE A 22 20.35 7.18 -1.77
N LEU A 23 20.13 7.10 -0.46
CA LEU A 23 19.61 5.94 0.21
C LEU A 23 18.31 5.65 -0.53
N LEU A 24 18.42 4.93 -1.64
CA LEU A 24 17.32 4.19 -2.19
C LEU A 24 17.06 3.15 -1.12
N SER A 25 16.26 3.54 -0.13
CA SER A 25 15.52 2.61 0.66
C SER A 25 14.62 1.88 -0.32
N SER A 26 15.19 0.86 -0.97
CA SER A 26 14.47 -0.39 -1.15
C SER A 26 14.27 -0.98 0.26
N GLN A 27 13.58 -0.24 1.13
CA GLN A 27 12.64 -0.88 1.99
C GLN A 27 11.63 -1.41 0.99
N SER A 28 11.88 -2.65 0.56
CA SER A 28 10.89 -3.51 -0.06
C SER A 28 9.59 -3.16 0.64
N ALA A 29 8.73 -2.40 -0.04
CA ALA A 29 7.49 -1.93 0.53
C ALA A 29 6.79 -3.18 0.98
N ASN A 30 6.70 -3.37 2.30
CA ASN A 30 6.40 -4.63 2.96
C ASN A 30 5.41 -5.38 2.08
N ALA A 31 5.92 -6.38 1.33
CA ALA A 31 5.07 -7.28 0.58
C ALA A 31 4.21 -7.88 1.66
N PHE A 32 2.95 -7.42 1.72
CA PHE A 32 2.06 -7.60 2.86
C PHE A 32 2.30 -8.99 3.43
N ASP A 33 2.95 -9.05 4.59
CA ASP A 33 3.15 -10.31 5.28
C ASP A 33 1.79 -10.62 5.88
N PHE A 34 0.93 -11.16 5.01
CA PHE A 34 -0.23 -11.90 5.42
C PHE A 34 0.33 -13.16 6.05
N ARG A 35 0.78 -13.06 7.30
CA ARG A 35 0.49 -14.15 8.22
C ARG A 35 -1.03 -14.30 8.17
N ILE A 36 -1.49 -15.18 7.29
CA ILE A 36 -2.88 -15.67 7.11
C ILE A 36 -3.30 -16.47 8.36
N THR A 37 -2.60 -16.28 9.47
CA THR A 37 -2.94 -16.79 10.78
C THR A 37 -2.79 -15.65 11.78
N VAL A 38 -3.94 -15.23 12.35
CA VAL A 38 -4.21 -14.76 13.74
C VAL A 38 -5.30 -13.66 13.76
N PRO A 39 -6.30 -13.63 14.69
CA PRO A 39 -6.96 -14.69 15.49
C PRO A 39 -8.51 -14.52 15.60
N ASP A 40 -9.19 -15.45 16.31
CA ASP A 40 -10.43 -15.32 17.13
C ASP A 40 -11.64 -14.48 16.70
N GLN A 41 -11.63 -13.76 15.56
CA GLN A 41 -12.76 -12.95 15.13
C GLN A 41 -13.95 -13.85 14.87
N THR A 42 -15.01 -13.62 15.64
CA THR A 42 -16.26 -14.35 15.51
C THR A 42 -16.99 -13.91 14.25
N LEU A 43 -17.90 -14.77 13.76
CA LEU A 43 -18.80 -14.41 12.66
C LEU A 43 -19.58 -13.13 12.99
N GLU A 44 -20.07 -13.01 14.22
CA GLU A 44 -20.85 -11.85 14.68
C GLU A 44 -20.03 -10.56 14.63
N GLU A 45 -18.76 -10.58 15.07
CA GLU A 45 -17.88 -9.41 15.00
C GLU A 45 -17.62 -8.99 13.55
N ALA A 46 -17.45 -9.96 12.64
CA ALA A 46 -17.27 -9.69 11.21
C ALA A 46 -18.53 -9.08 10.58
N GLU A 47 -19.71 -9.64 10.87
CA GLU A 47 -21.00 -9.12 10.38
C GLU A 47 -21.30 -7.71 10.90
N ASN A 48 -20.95 -7.43 12.16
CA ASN A 48 -21.10 -6.09 12.75
C ASN A 48 -20.04 -5.10 12.25
N GLY A 49 -18.86 -5.59 11.85
CA GLY A 49 -17.73 -4.79 11.41
C GLY A 49 -17.79 -4.39 9.93
N ILE A 50 -18.27 -5.28 9.07
CA ILE A 50 -18.12 -5.18 7.61
C ILE A 50 -18.70 -3.88 7.04
N GLN A 51 -19.87 -3.46 7.51
CA GLN A 51 -20.51 -2.22 7.04
C GLN A 51 -19.68 -0.99 7.42
N ARG A 52 -19.16 -0.95 8.65
CA ARG A 52 -18.33 0.16 9.13
C ARG A 52 -17.05 0.25 8.31
N HIS A 53 -16.36 -0.86 8.09
CA HIS A 53 -15.11 -0.85 7.33
C HIS A 53 -15.32 -0.51 5.86
N ALA A 54 -16.44 -0.94 5.26
CA ALA A 54 -16.83 -0.53 3.92
C ALA A 54 -17.11 0.99 3.84
N LEU A 55 -17.82 1.55 4.82
CA LEU A 55 -18.05 3.01 4.88
C LEU A 55 -16.76 3.80 5.09
N SER A 56 -15.80 3.28 5.87
CA SER A 56 -14.48 3.90 6.03
C SER A 56 -13.68 3.98 4.72
N LEU A 57 -13.93 3.10 3.74
CA LEU A 57 -13.34 3.23 2.41
C LEU A 57 -13.92 4.41 1.63
N LEU A 58 -15.19 4.74 1.83
CA LEU A 58 -15.82 5.89 1.15
C LEU A 58 -15.25 7.22 1.66
N GLN A 59 -14.90 7.29 2.96
CA GLN A 59 -14.26 8.46 3.58
C GLN A 59 -12.86 8.75 3.02
N VAL A 60 -12.21 7.79 2.37
CA VAL A 60 -10.94 8.04 1.66
C VAL A 60 -11.12 9.09 0.57
N LYS A 61 -12.32 9.20 -0.03
CA LYS A 61 -12.63 10.22 -1.05
C LYS A 61 -12.45 11.63 -0.52
N GLU A 62 -12.91 11.91 0.70
CA GLU A 62 -12.79 13.22 1.34
C GLU A 62 -11.31 13.58 1.55
N LEU A 63 -10.51 12.63 2.06
CA LEU A 63 -9.07 12.82 2.25
C LEU A 63 -8.31 13.04 0.93
N LEU A 64 -8.78 12.47 -0.18
CA LEU A 64 -8.22 12.71 -1.51
C LEU A 64 -8.60 14.10 -2.04
N GLU A 65 -9.84 14.55 -1.81
CA GLU A 65 -10.31 15.88 -2.18
C GLU A 65 -9.62 17.00 -1.38
N GLU A 66 -9.25 16.72 -0.13
CA GLU A 66 -8.46 17.59 0.74
C GLU A 66 -6.95 17.51 0.49
N GLU A 67 -6.49 16.77 -0.52
CA GLU A 67 -5.07 16.52 -0.82
C GLU A 67 -4.26 15.97 0.37
N SER A 68 -4.95 15.34 1.34
CA SER A 68 -4.36 14.71 2.51
C SER A 68 -3.87 13.30 2.18
N TRP A 69 -2.93 13.23 1.23
CA TRP A 69 -2.51 11.99 0.56
C TRP A 69 -2.02 10.90 1.52
N LYS A 70 -1.27 11.28 2.56
CA LYS A 70 -0.70 10.34 3.53
C LYS A 70 -1.80 9.73 4.40
N GLU A 71 -2.74 10.55 4.82
CA GLU A 71 -3.92 10.20 5.61
C GLU A 71 -4.85 9.31 4.77
N ALA A 72 -5.11 9.69 3.53
CA ALA A 72 -5.88 8.90 2.56
C ALA A 72 -5.27 7.50 2.39
N GLN A 73 -3.96 7.43 2.16
CA GLN A 73 -3.24 6.18 1.97
C GLN A 73 -3.27 5.31 3.26
N LYS A 74 -3.13 5.91 4.43
CA LYS A 74 -3.23 5.21 5.73
C LYS A 74 -4.63 4.68 5.99
N ALA A 75 -5.65 5.52 5.80
CA ALA A 75 -7.06 5.16 5.98
C ALA A 75 -7.47 4.04 5.03
N LEU A 76 -7.06 4.14 3.76
CA LEU A 76 -7.29 3.12 2.76
C LEU A 76 -6.65 1.79 3.13
N ARG A 77 -5.36 1.76 3.50
CA ARG A 77 -4.68 0.51 3.89
C ARG A 77 -5.34 -0.14 5.10
N LYS A 78 -5.67 0.64 6.12
CA LYS A 78 -6.31 0.14 7.34
C LYS A 78 -7.68 -0.45 7.04
N SER A 79 -8.55 0.32 6.38
CA SER A 79 -9.92 -0.09 6.10
C SER A 79 -9.97 -1.28 5.14
N SER A 80 -9.05 -1.32 4.16
CA SER A 80 -8.89 -2.45 3.24
C SER A 80 -8.53 -3.75 3.96
N ALA A 81 -7.59 -3.69 4.91
CA ALA A 81 -7.16 -4.88 5.65
C ALA A 81 -8.32 -5.44 6.50
N LEU A 82 -9.03 -4.55 7.22
CA LEU A 82 -10.17 -4.92 8.05
C LEU A 82 -11.32 -5.48 7.23
N LEU A 83 -11.66 -4.84 6.10
CA LEU A 83 -12.74 -5.32 5.22
C LEU A 83 -12.42 -6.70 4.62
N LYS A 84 -11.18 -6.91 4.17
CA LYS A 84 -10.74 -8.22 3.66
C LYS A 84 -10.84 -9.31 4.73
N GLN A 85 -10.54 -8.97 5.98
CA GLN A 85 -10.65 -9.89 7.11
C GLN A 85 -12.12 -10.24 7.40
N ASP A 86 -13.01 -9.26 7.50
CA ASP A 86 -14.44 -9.50 7.76
C ASP A 86 -15.06 -10.39 6.67
N ILE A 87 -14.81 -10.07 5.40
CA ILE A 87 -15.33 -10.85 4.27
C ILE A 87 -14.79 -12.28 4.31
N TYR A 88 -13.50 -12.46 4.60
CA TYR A 88 -12.93 -13.80 4.73
C TYR A 88 -13.60 -14.60 5.86
N THR A 89 -13.77 -14.02 7.04
CA THR A 89 -14.45 -14.66 8.18
C THR A 89 -15.89 -15.06 7.83
N ILE A 90 -16.65 -14.16 7.17
CA ILE A 90 -18.02 -14.44 6.73
C ILE A 90 -18.06 -15.57 5.70
N ILE A 91 -17.14 -15.58 4.72
CA ILE A 91 -17.07 -16.65 3.72
C ILE A 91 -16.73 -17.99 4.37
N GLN A 92 -15.76 -18.03 5.28
CA GLN A 92 -15.33 -19.26 5.94
C GLN A 92 -16.39 -19.85 6.86
N ALA A 93 -17.26 -19.01 7.44
CA ALA A 93 -18.37 -19.47 8.26
C ALA A 93 -19.52 -20.10 7.44
N LYS A 94 -19.59 -19.86 6.13
CA LYS A 94 -20.65 -20.42 5.28
C LYS A 94 -20.44 -21.92 5.00
N PRO A 95 -21.52 -22.72 4.94
CA PRO A 95 -21.43 -24.10 4.47
C PRO A 95 -20.88 -24.15 3.04
N ALA A 96 -19.96 -25.06 2.76
CA ALA A 96 -19.36 -25.20 1.42
C ALA A 96 -20.38 -25.50 0.28
N ARG A 97 -21.59 -25.96 0.63
CA ARG A 97 -22.69 -26.23 -0.31
C ARG A 97 -23.64 -25.05 -0.50
N ASP A 98 -23.41 -23.94 0.20
CA ASP A 98 -24.19 -22.72 0.00
C ASP A 98 -23.93 -22.21 -1.42
N LYS A 99 -25.02 -22.12 -2.19
CA LYS A 99 -25.04 -21.67 -3.59
C LYS A 99 -24.48 -20.26 -3.78
N ASP A 100 -24.46 -19.45 -2.72
CA ASP A 100 -24.00 -18.08 -2.77
C ASP A 100 -22.48 -17.97 -2.57
N VAL A 101 -21.80 -19.00 -2.06
CA VAL A 101 -20.34 -18.98 -1.78
C VAL A 101 -19.49 -18.59 -2.99
N PRO A 102 -19.70 -19.15 -4.20
CA PRO A 102 -18.93 -18.74 -5.39
C PRO A 102 -19.08 -17.25 -5.70
N ARG A 103 -20.30 -16.70 -5.55
CA ARG A 103 -20.59 -15.30 -5.79
C ARG A 103 -19.94 -14.39 -4.75
N VAL A 104 -19.89 -14.81 -3.49
CA VAL A 104 -19.23 -14.03 -2.44
C VAL A 104 -17.70 -14.01 -2.64
N TRP A 105 -17.10 -15.12 -3.08
CA TRP A 105 -15.68 -15.15 -3.47
C TRP A 105 -15.38 -14.23 -4.67
N GLU A 106 -16.21 -14.24 -5.70
CA GLU A 106 -16.07 -13.32 -6.85
C GLU A 106 -16.13 -11.85 -6.40
N CYS A 107 -17.06 -11.50 -5.51
CA CYS A 107 -17.11 -10.17 -4.92
C CYS A 107 -15.84 -9.83 -4.12
N TYR A 108 -15.31 -10.78 -3.34
CA TYR A 108 -14.06 -10.60 -2.59
C TYR A 108 -12.89 -10.31 -3.52
N ASP A 109 -12.72 -11.10 -4.58
CA ASP A 109 -11.63 -10.94 -5.53
C ASP A 109 -11.71 -9.58 -6.24
N ASN A 110 -12.90 -9.16 -6.66
CA ASN A 110 -13.14 -7.85 -7.26
C ASN A 110 -12.77 -6.71 -6.31
N ILE A 111 -13.18 -6.79 -5.03
CA ILE A 111 -12.83 -5.79 -4.02
C ILE A 111 -11.31 -5.76 -3.80
N VAL A 112 -10.67 -6.91 -3.67
CA VAL A 112 -9.21 -7.00 -3.49
C VAL A 112 -8.47 -6.38 -4.67
N LEU A 113 -8.90 -6.67 -5.89
CA LEU A 113 -8.33 -6.13 -7.12
C LEU A 113 -8.43 -4.61 -7.18
N GLU A 114 -9.62 -4.06 -6.94
CA GLU A 114 -9.85 -2.60 -6.98
C GLU A 114 -9.06 -1.86 -5.89
N LEU A 115 -9.02 -2.41 -4.68
CA LEU A 115 -8.23 -1.82 -3.58
C LEU A 115 -6.73 -1.82 -3.90
N ASN A 116 -6.22 -2.89 -4.51
CA ASN A 116 -4.83 -2.95 -4.94
C ASN A 116 -4.55 -1.95 -6.07
N ASN A 117 -5.48 -1.79 -7.02
CA ASN A 117 -5.36 -0.78 -8.07
C ASN A 117 -5.28 0.63 -7.47
N LEU A 118 -6.22 0.98 -6.59
CA LEU A 118 -6.27 2.30 -5.97
C LEU A 118 -5.01 2.57 -5.13
N LEU A 119 -4.55 1.59 -4.35
CA LEU A 119 -3.29 1.70 -3.60
C LEU A 119 -2.06 1.91 -4.48
N SER A 120 -2.02 1.28 -5.67
CA SER A 120 -0.90 1.43 -6.62
C SER A 120 -0.83 2.82 -7.25
N ARG A 121 -1.99 3.49 -7.38
CA ARG A 121 -2.11 4.86 -7.88
C ARG A 121 -1.75 5.92 -6.85
N LEU A 122 -1.79 5.56 -5.56
CA LEU A 122 -1.42 6.43 -4.43
C LEU A 122 0.05 6.25 -4.00
N ARG A 123 0.93 5.84 -4.93
CA ARG A 123 2.35 5.58 -4.66
C ARG A 123 3.22 6.72 -5.16
#